data_AF-A0A6J7U5T0-F1
#
_entry.id   AF-A0A6J7U5T0-F1
#
_cell.length_a   1.000
_cell.length_b   1.000
_cell.length_c   1.000
_cell.angle_alpha   90.00
_cell.angle_beta   90.00
_cell.angle_gamma   90.00
#
_symmetry.space_group_name_H-M   'P 1'
#
loop_
_entity.id
_entity.type
_entity.pdbx_description
1 polymer ?
#
loop_
_entity_poly.entity_id
_entity_poly.type
_entity_poly.pdbx_seq_one_letter_code
_entity_poly.pdbx_strand_id
1 'polypeptide(L)'
;MAQIPIIGSEGKPILYAYLDDEGLHFQFEYYGDGENSMDYEFIHTVAPSDYASIAHRFGLNPTTEILTIIQQITDMGRGEELKTALTDKEITNEFFSWMS
;
A
#
# COMPACT_ATOMS: atom_id res chain seq x y z
N MET A 1 13.46 -0.23 -8.59
CA MET A 1 12.91 0.76 -7.62
C MET A 1 12.95 0.13 -6.24
N ALA A 2 13.12 0.92 -5.18
CA ALA A 2 13.04 0.39 -3.82
C ALA A 2 11.56 0.25 -3.44
N GLN A 3 11.16 -0.95 -3.01
CA GLN A 3 9.82 -1.23 -2.50
C GLN A 3 9.87 -1.35 -0.98
N ILE A 4 8.85 -0.82 -0.29
CA ILE A 4 8.69 -0.97 1.15
C ILE A 4 7.65 -2.08 1.39
N PRO A 5 8.03 -3.21 2.03
CA PRO A 5 7.07 -4.22 2.40
C PRO A 5 6.18 -3.70 3.54
N ILE A 6 4.88 -3.71 3.32
CA ILE A 6 3.87 -3.43 4.35
C ILE A 6 3.58 -4.73 5.06
N ILE A 7 3.95 -4.79 6.34
CA ILE A 7 3.88 -6.04 7.11
C ILE A 7 2.51 -6.16 7.78
N GLY A 8 1.83 -7.26 7.50
CA GLY A 8 0.56 -7.62 8.13
C GLY A 8 0.76 -8.22 9.51
N SER A 9 -0.35 -8.54 10.17
CA SER A 9 -0.37 -9.05 11.54
C SER A 9 0.39 -10.39 11.73
N GLU A 10 0.54 -11.17 10.65
CA GLU A 10 1.30 -12.43 10.64
C GLU A 10 2.81 -12.26 10.43
N GLY A 11 3.32 -11.02 10.37
CA GLY A 11 4.74 -10.75 10.11
C GLY A 11 5.16 -10.98 8.64
N LYS A 12 4.18 -11.18 7.75
CA LYS A 12 4.40 -11.33 6.31
C LYS A 12 4.02 -10.05 5.56
N PRO A 13 4.67 -9.74 4.43
CA PRO A 13 4.22 -8.68 3.54
C PRO A 13 2.80 -8.94 3.06
N ILE A 14 1.94 -7.93 3.17
CA ILE A 14 0.56 -7.94 2.65
C ILE A 14 0.37 -6.97 1.48
N LEU A 15 1.27 -5.99 1.34
CA LEU A 15 1.37 -5.05 0.22
C LEU A 15 2.85 -4.67 0.04
N TYR A 16 3.21 -4.19 -1.15
CA TYR A 16 4.47 -3.52 -1.42
C TYR A 16 4.18 -2.09 -1.85
N ALA A 17 4.81 -1.13 -1.16
CA ALA A 17 4.67 0.27 -1.47
C ALA A 17 5.84 0.79 -2.30
N TYR A 18 5.57 1.59 -3.33
CA TYR A 18 6.59 2.26 -4.13
C TYR A 18 6.08 3.59 -4.69
N LEU A 19 7.00 4.45 -5.09
CA LEU A 19 6.72 5.71 -5.78
C LEU A 19 7.13 5.62 -7.25
N ASP A 20 6.31 6.20 -8.12
CA ASP A 20 6.67 6.55 -9.48
C ASP A 20 6.07 7.93 -9.86
N ASP A 21 6.01 8.24 -11.16
CA ASP A 21 5.52 9.52 -11.68
C ASP A 21 3.99 9.70 -11.51
N GLU A 22 3.23 8.62 -11.31
CA GLU A 22 1.77 8.66 -11.13
C GLU A 22 1.38 8.86 -9.66
N GLY A 23 2.18 8.34 -8.73
CA GLY A 23 1.98 8.56 -7.31
C GLY A 23 2.55 7.46 -6.43
N LEU A 24 1.90 7.26 -5.28
CA LEU A 24 2.23 6.24 -4.31
C LEU A 24 1.36 5.02 -4.55
N HIS A 25 2.01 3.92 -4.90
CA HIS A 25 1.35 2.66 -5.20
C HIS A 25 1.45 1.72 -4.01
N PHE A 26 0.39 0.96 -3.78
CA PHE A 26 0.33 -0.18 -2.88
C PHE A 26 -0.15 -1.40 -3.64
N GLN A 27 0.78 -2.30 -3.92
CA GLN A 27 0.55 -3.44 -4.80
C GLN A 27 0.50 -4.74 -3.98
N PHE A 28 -0.42 -5.62 -4.36
CA PHE A 28 -0.38 -7.03 -4.01
C PHE A 28 -0.38 -7.85 -5.30
N GLU A 29 0.45 -8.89 -5.33
CA GLU A 29 0.56 -9.80 -6.45
C GLU A 29 0.63 -11.23 -5.93
N TYR A 30 -0.19 -12.10 -6.52
CA TYR A 30 -0.24 -13.52 -6.24
C TYR A 30 -0.14 -14.28 -7.56
N TYR A 31 0.86 -15.15 -7.64
CA TYR A 31 1.04 -16.07 -8.76
C TYR A 31 0.57 -17.46 -8.37
N GLY A 32 -0.30 -18.01 -9.20
CA GLY A 32 -0.81 -19.35 -9.00
C GLY A 32 0.21 -20.43 -9.33
N ASP A 33 0.44 -21.39 -8.44
CA ASP A 33 1.28 -22.55 -8.73
C ASP A 33 0.47 -23.69 -9.39
N GLY A 34 0.58 -23.87 -10.72
CA GLY A 34 -0.02 -24.99 -11.46
C GLY A 34 -0.72 -24.67 -12.78
N GLU A 35 -1.24 -25.71 -13.44
CA GLU A 35 -1.82 -25.63 -14.79
C GLU A 35 -3.24 -25.00 -14.83
N ASN A 36 -3.82 -24.69 -13.68
CA ASN A 36 -5.18 -24.11 -13.51
C ASN A 36 -5.25 -23.05 -12.40
N SER A 37 -4.10 -22.59 -11.93
CA SER A 37 -4.04 -21.61 -10.86
C SER A 37 -4.12 -20.21 -11.45
N MET A 38 -4.88 -19.35 -10.78
CA MET A 38 -5.12 -17.98 -11.24
C MET A 38 -4.05 -17.05 -10.70
N ASP A 39 -3.59 -16.16 -11.56
CA ASP A 39 -2.80 -15.01 -11.15
C ASP A 39 -3.75 -13.90 -10.74
N TYR A 40 -3.39 -13.17 -9.70
CA TYR A 40 -4.20 -12.10 -9.15
C TYR A 40 -3.33 -10.94 -8.70
N GLU A 41 -3.68 -9.76 -9.17
CA GLU A 41 -3.02 -8.52 -8.76
C GLU A 41 -4.05 -7.46 -8.42
N PHE A 42 -3.72 -6.63 -7.43
CA PHE A 42 -4.38 -5.34 -7.25
C PHE A 42 -3.39 -4.26 -6.84
N ILE A 43 -3.74 -3.02 -7.21
CA ILE A 43 -2.97 -1.82 -6.92
C ILE A 43 -3.92 -0.75 -6.38
N HIS A 44 -3.55 -0.13 -5.27
CA HIS A 44 -4.09 1.17 -4.86
C HIS A 44 -3.09 2.27 -5.21
N THR A 45 -3.53 3.31 -5.91
CA THR A 45 -2.69 4.45 -6.28
C THR A 45 -3.20 5.70 -5.59
N VAL A 46 -2.37 6.31 -4.74
CA VAL A 46 -2.65 7.57 -4.03
C VAL A 46 -1.95 8.70 -4.76
N ALA A 47 -2.70 9.74 -5.12
CA ALA A 47 -2.14 10.93 -5.76
C ALA A 47 -1.30 11.75 -4.77
N PRO A 48 -0.26 12.48 -5.24
CA PRO A 48 0.56 13.33 -4.37
C PRO A 48 -0.22 14.36 -3.55
N SER A 49 -1.35 14.85 -4.07
CA SER A 49 -2.27 15.75 -3.36
C SER A 49 -2.83 15.18 -2.07
N ASP A 50 -2.90 13.85 -1.96
CA ASP A 50 -3.54 13.15 -0.86
C ASP A 50 -2.54 12.56 0.15
N TYR A 51 -1.23 12.71 -0.05
CA TYR A 51 -0.21 12.18 0.86
C TYR A 51 -0.34 12.67 2.29
N ALA A 52 -0.71 13.94 2.47
CA ALA A 52 -0.93 14.51 3.81
C ALA A 52 -2.05 13.78 4.57
N SER A 53 -3.07 13.26 3.86
CA SER A 53 -4.18 12.53 4.49
C SER A 53 -3.71 11.23 5.15
N ILE A 54 -2.72 10.54 4.55
CA ILE A 54 -2.09 9.35 5.12
C ILE A 54 -1.41 9.72 6.44
N ALA A 55 -0.56 10.75 6.44
CA ALA A 55 0.13 11.18 7.65
C ALA A 55 -0.86 11.51 8.78
N HIS A 56 -1.91 12.27 8.48
CA HIS A 56 -2.94 12.63 9.44
C HIS A 56 -3.70 11.41 9.99
N ARG A 57 -4.06 10.45 9.13
CA ARG A 57 -4.77 9.22 9.53
C ARG A 57 -3.98 8.37 10.52
N PHE A 58 -2.65 8.43 10.44
CA PHE A 58 -1.75 7.66 11.31
C PHE A 58 -1.15 8.48 12.46
N GLY A 59 -1.46 9.77 12.56
CA GLY A 59 -0.93 10.66 13.61
C GLY A 59 0.56 11.02 13.41
N LEU A 60 1.01 11.04 12.16
CA LEU A 60 2.39 11.33 11.75
C LEU A 60 2.53 12.75 11.19
N ASN A 61 3.76 13.23 11.04
CA ASN A 61 4.02 14.57 10.51
C ASN A 61 3.83 14.60 8.98
N PRO A 62 2.87 15.39 8.44
CA PRO A 62 2.58 15.45 7.00
C PRO A 62 3.66 16.11 6.15
N THR A 63 4.64 16.79 6.76
CA THR A 63 5.79 17.35 6.01
C THR A 63 6.93 16.36 5.83
N THR A 64 6.78 15.14 6.35
CA THR A 64 7.77 14.06 6.19
C THR A 64 7.62 13.47 4.80
N GLU A 65 8.74 13.06 4.18
CA GLU A 65 8.71 12.35 2.90
C GLU A 65 7.80 11.11 2.96
N ILE A 66 6.97 10.91 1.93
CA ILE A 66 5.89 9.93 1.97
C ILE A 66 6.37 8.49 2.17
N LEU A 67 7.48 8.07 1.52
CA LEU A 67 8.04 6.75 1.75
C LEU A 67 8.54 6.56 3.19
N THR A 68 9.04 7.62 3.82
CA THR A 68 9.40 7.60 5.24
C THR A 68 8.16 7.45 6.13
N ILE A 69 7.05 8.11 5.78
CA ILE A 69 5.75 7.92 6.48
C ILE A 69 5.29 6.46 6.36
N ILE A 70 5.35 5.88 5.17
CA ILE A 70 4.98 4.48 4.95
C ILE A 70 5.87 3.53 5.76
N GLN A 71 7.18 3.80 5.80
CA GLN A 71 8.09 3.03 6.65
C GLN A 71 7.72 3.14 8.14
N GLN A 72 7.40 4.33 8.63
CA GLN A 72 6.97 4.51 10.03
C GLN A 72 5.69 3.72 10.33
N ILE A 73 4.72 3.69 9.41
CA ILE A 73 3.48 2.91 9.58
C ILE A 73 3.77 1.41 9.68
N THR A 74 4.66 0.87 8.84
CA THR A 74 5.05 -0.56 8.90
C THR A 74 5.83 -0.88 10.19
N ASP A 75 6.75 0.01 10.60
CA ASP A 75 7.52 -0.14 11.84
C ASP A 75 6.65 -0.10 13.11
N MET A 76 5.53 0.63 13.06
CA MET A 76 4.51 0.66 14.12
C MET A 76 3.61 -0.61 14.14
N GLY A 77 3.78 -1.54 13.19
CA GLY A 77 2.95 -2.73 13.06
C GLY A 77 1.52 -2.43 12.57
N ARG A 78 1.30 -1.30 11.89
CA ARG A 78 -0.03 -0.82 11.45
C ARG A 78 -0.32 -1.11 9.97
N GLY A 79 0.30 -2.14 9.41
CA GLY A 79 0.13 -2.50 7.99
C GLY A 79 -1.30 -2.91 7.62
N GLU A 80 -1.96 -3.72 8.46
CA GLU A 80 -3.38 -4.09 8.23
C GLU A 80 -4.29 -2.87 8.24
N GLU A 81 -4.05 -1.95 9.18
CA GLU A 81 -4.83 -0.72 9.29
C GLU A 81 -4.66 0.17 8.04
N LEU A 82 -3.44 0.23 7.47
CA LEU A 82 -3.19 0.93 6.21
C LEU A 82 -3.94 0.28 5.05
N LYS A 83 -3.88 -1.05 4.92
CA LYS A 83 -4.63 -1.78 3.90
C LYS A 83 -6.14 -1.55 4.02
N THR A 84 -6.69 -1.60 5.24
CA THR A 84 -8.11 -1.32 5.48
C THR A 84 -8.47 0.11 5.10
N ALA A 85 -7.67 1.11 5.50
CA ALA A 85 -7.93 2.51 5.15
C ALA A 85 -7.91 2.77 3.63
N LEU A 86 -7.07 2.05 2.87
CA LEU A 86 -7.07 2.09 1.41
C LEU A 86 -8.31 1.42 0.81
N THR A 87 -8.70 0.26 1.35
CA THR A 87 -9.85 -0.54 0.87
C THR A 87 -11.17 0.19 1.12
N ASP A 88 -11.32 0.75 2.32
CA ASP A 88 -12.53 1.45 2.78
C ASP A 88 -12.61 2.90 2.24
N LYS A 89 -11.63 3.31 1.43
CA LYS A 89 -11.51 4.67 0.85
C LYS A 89 -11.47 5.78 1.92
N GLU A 90 -10.98 5.48 3.13
CA GLU A 90 -10.62 6.49 4.13
C GLU A 90 -9.44 7.35 3.67
N ILE A 91 -8.56 6.74 2.86
CA ILE A 91 -7.52 7.43 2.08
C ILE A 91 -7.98 7.44 0.62
N THR A 92 -8.10 8.61 0.01
CA THR A 92 -8.43 8.75 -1.42
C THR A 92 -7.40 8.01 -2.26
N ASN A 93 -7.87 7.08 -3.10
CA ASN A 93 -7.01 6.31 -4.01
C ASN A 93 -7.79 5.82 -5.23
N GLU A 94 -7.09 5.63 -6.33
CA GLU A 94 -7.55 4.82 -7.46
C GLU A 94 -7.29 3.34 -7.16
N PHE A 95 -8.19 2.47 -7.62
CA PHE A 95 -8.07 1.02 -7.43
C PHE A 95 -8.08 0.33 -8.79
N PHE A 96 -7.08 -0.50 -9.02
CA PHE A 96 -6.96 -1.37 -10.17
C PHE A 96 -6.80 -2.81 -9.70
N SER A 97 -7.42 -3.75 -10.41
CA SER A 97 -7.24 -5.17 -10.17
C SER A 97 -7.41 -5.95 -11.46
N TRP A 98 -6.65 -7.03 -11.61
CA TRP A 98 -6.84 -7.99 -12.68
C TRP A 98 -6.63 -9.42 -12.19
N MET A 99 -7.16 -10.37 -12.95
CA MET A 99 -7.07 -11.79 -12.70
C MET A 99 -6.97 -12.51 -14.04
N SER A 100 -6.07 -13.49 -14.17
CA SER A 100 -5.93 -14.34 -15.37
C SER A 100 -5.94 -15.82 -15.03
#